data_AF-A0A098LH95-F1
#
_entry.id   AF-A0A098LH95-F1
#
_cell.length_a   1.000
_cell.length_b   1.000
_cell.length_c   1.000
_cell.angle_alpha   90.00
_cell.angle_beta   90.00
_cell.angle_gamma   90.00
#
_symmetry.space_group_name_H-M   'P 1'
#
loop_
_entity.id
_entity.type
_entity.pdbx_description
1 polymer ?
#
loop_
_entity_poly.entity_id
_entity_poly.type
_entity_poly.pdbx_seq_one_letter_code
_entity_poly.pdbx_strand_id
1 'polypeptide(L)'
;MKFNSKAEKNLIRLLSETNASIVLTTTHRITYSVEKWKEIFNNRDIPVLSIEKVNTRQAIDEMPDRCIEIKEWVDNFGTGRQFVIIDDDLSINSLLSDIKDKRVTTKSMIGLDDECTERAIRILKGY
;
A
#
# COMPACT_ATOMS: atom_id res chain seq x y z
N MET A 1 -14.88 -4.50 13.93
CA MET A 1 -13.41 -4.35 13.85
C MET A 1 -13.11 -2.87 14.01
N LYS A 2 -12.44 -2.44 15.09
CA LYS A 2 -12.15 -1.02 15.32
C LYS A 2 -10.83 -0.68 14.63
N PHE A 3 -10.85 0.24 13.67
CA PHE A 3 -9.64 0.71 13.01
C PHE A 3 -8.76 1.50 13.99
N ASN A 4 -7.43 1.45 13.77
CA ASN A 4 -6.50 2.25 14.54
C ASN A 4 -6.52 3.70 14.04
N SER A 5 -7.10 4.61 14.83
CA SER A 5 -7.23 6.03 14.48
C SER A 5 -5.88 6.73 14.27
N LYS A 6 -4.78 6.22 14.86
CA LYS A 6 -3.43 6.74 14.59
C LYS A 6 -2.99 6.39 13.17
N ALA A 7 -3.18 5.13 12.75
CA ALA A 7 -2.85 4.69 11.40
C ALA A 7 -3.70 5.40 10.33
N GLU A 8 -4.97 5.67 10.62
CA GLU A 8 -5.84 6.47 9.73
C GLU A 8 -5.30 7.89 9.54
N LYS A 9 -4.99 8.60 10.64
CA LYS A 9 -4.40 9.96 10.58
C LYS A 9 -3.09 9.98 9.80
N ASN A 10 -2.27 8.95 9.99
CA ASN A 10 -0.99 8.83 9.31
C ASN A 10 -1.13 8.54 7.82
N LEU A 11 -2.10 7.72 7.41
CA LEU A 11 -2.43 7.54 6.01
C LEU A 11 -2.95 8.84 5.38
N ILE A 12 -3.81 9.58 6.07
CA ILE A 12 -4.29 10.90 5.61
C ILE A 12 -3.12 11.86 5.40
N ARG A 13 -2.19 11.93 6.36
CA ARG A 13 -0.99 12.76 6.27
C ARG A 13 -0.14 12.36 5.07
N LEU A 14 0.15 11.07 4.92
CA LEU A 14 0.93 10.54 3.80
C LEU A 14 0.34 10.95 2.45
N LEU A 15 -0.96 10.74 2.25
CA LEU A 15 -1.63 11.05 0.98
C LEU A 15 -1.69 12.56 0.73
N SER A 16 -2.04 13.35 1.76
CA SER A 16 -2.11 14.81 1.66
C SER A 16 -0.77 15.46 1.32
N GLU A 17 0.34 14.92 1.86
CA GLU A 17 1.67 15.48 1.64
C GLU A 17 2.33 15.05 0.31
N THR A 18 1.84 13.98 -0.30
CA THR A 18 2.49 13.36 -1.46
C THR A 18 1.62 13.35 -2.71
N ASN A 19 0.30 13.55 -2.57
CA ASN A 19 -0.68 13.34 -3.64
C ASN A 19 -0.53 11.95 -4.28
N ALA A 20 -0.18 10.94 -3.47
CA ALA A 20 -0.02 9.58 -3.96
C ALA A 20 -1.37 8.91 -4.23
N SER A 21 -1.38 8.04 -5.22
CA SER A 21 -2.45 7.08 -5.45
C SER A 21 -2.21 5.79 -4.66
N ILE A 22 -3.26 4.99 -4.46
CA ILE A 22 -3.18 3.72 -3.72
C ILE A 22 -3.28 2.53 -4.68
N VAL A 23 -2.37 1.57 -4.51
CA VAL A 23 -2.45 0.24 -5.14
C VAL A 23 -2.65 -0.80 -4.04
N LEU A 24 -3.74 -1.56 -4.13
CA LEU A 24 -4.15 -2.54 -3.14
C LEU A 24 -3.46 -3.89 -3.38
N THR A 25 -2.61 -4.32 -2.44
CA THR A 25 -1.95 -5.63 -2.43
C THR A 25 -2.66 -6.66 -1.54
N THR A 26 -3.60 -6.23 -0.71
CA THR A 26 -4.38 -7.10 0.19
C THR A 26 -5.22 -8.14 -0.56
N THR A 27 -5.38 -9.34 0.00
CA THR A 27 -6.31 -10.36 -0.52
C THR A 27 -7.76 -9.87 -0.51
N HIS A 28 -8.12 -8.95 0.39
CA HIS A 28 -9.44 -8.31 0.42
C HIS A 28 -9.78 -7.53 -0.86
N ARG A 29 -8.78 -7.23 -1.71
CA ARG A 29 -9.02 -6.66 -3.05
C ARG A 29 -9.82 -7.61 -3.95
N ILE A 30 -9.82 -8.92 -3.69
CA ILE A 30 -10.64 -9.89 -4.43
C ILE A 30 -12.10 -9.74 -4.03
N THR A 31 -12.36 -9.65 -2.72
CA THR A 31 -13.71 -9.58 -2.16
C THR A 31 -14.42 -8.25 -2.43
N TYR A 32 -13.68 -7.14 -2.42
CA TYR A 32 -14.26 -5.79 -2.53
C TYR A 32 -13.97 -5.16 -3.89
N SER A 33 -14.98 -4.49 -4.46
CA SER A 33 -14.82 -3.66 -5.65
C SER A 33 -14.03 -2.38 -5.32
N VAL A 34 -13.52 -1.70 -6.36
CA VAL A 34 -12.81 -0.43 -6.18
C VAL A 34 -13.74 0.63 -5.57
N GLU A 35 -15.02 0.64 -5.96
CA GLU A 35 -16.05 1.52 -5.43
C GLU A 35 -16.26 1.26 -3.94
N LYS A 36 -16.25 0.00 -3.52
CA LYS A 36 -16.36 -0.33 -2.09
C LYS A 36 -15.15 0.15 -1.30
N TRP A 37 -13.94 0.06 -1.86
CA TRP A 37 -12.75 0.64 -1.24
C TRP A 37 -12.84 2.16 -1.15
N LYS A 38 -13.28 2.85 -2.21
CA LYS A 38 -13.53 4.29 -2.19
C LYS A 38 -14.51 4.68 -1.07
N GLU A 39 -15.60 3.93 -0.91
CA GLU A 39 -16.56 4.13 0.19
C GLU A 39 -15.90 3.94 1.57
N ILE A 40 -15.11 2.87 1.75
CA ILE A 40 -14.39 2.59 3.00
C ILE A 40 -13.45 3.75 3.36
N PHE A 41 -12.69 4.28 2.40
CA PHE A 41 -11.78 5.40 2.62
C PHE A 41 -12.53 6.72 2.84
N ASN A 42 -13.59 6.98 2.08
CA ASN A 42 -14.39 8.19 2.19
C ASN A 42 -15.11 8.29 3.55
N ASN A 43 -15.61 7.17 4.08
CA ASN A 43 -16.22 7.11 5.41
C ASN A 43 -15.25 7.44 6.56
N ARG A 44 -13.96 7.65 6.25
CA ARG A 44 -12.87 7.98 7.19
C ARG A 44 -12.16 9.29 6.82
N ASP A 45 -12.73 10.07 5.90
CA ASP A 45 -12.14 11.31 5.41
C ASP A 45 -10.73 11.12 4.82
N ILE A 46 -10.43 9.93 4.26
CA ILE A 46 -9.14 9.64 3.65
C ILE A 46 -9.14 10.15 2.20
N PRO A 47 -8.27 11.15 1.86
CA PRO A 47 -8.32 11.83 0.57
C PRO A 47 -7.60 11.00 -0.51
N VAL A 48 -8.28 9.99 -1.05
CA VAL A 48 -7.68 9.12 -2.07
C VAL A 48 -7.94 9.68 -3.47
N LEU A 49 -6.87 9.96 -4.22
CA LEU A 49 -6.95 10.41 -5.62
C LEU A 49 -7.38 9.30 -6.56
N SER A 50 -6.71 8.15 -6.50
CA SER A 50 -7.12 6.95 -7.23
C SER A 50 -6.78 5.69 -6.43
N ILE A 51 -7.58 4.64 -6.67
CA ILE A 51 -7.42 3.32 -6.09
C ILE A 51 -7.37 2.33 -7.24
N GLU A 52 -6.32 1.52 -7.25
CA GLU A 52 -6.16 0.42 -8.18
C GLU A 52 -5.87 -0.86 -7.42
N LYS A 53 -6.12 -2.01 -8.05
CA LYS A 53 -5.71 -3.32 -7.52
C LYS A 53 -4.35 -3.66 -8.13
N VAL A 54 -3.48 -4.33 -7.37
CA VAL A 54 -2.16 -4.75 -7.87
C VAL A 54 -2.25 -5.63 -9.13
N ASN A 55 -3.36 -6.36 -9.29
CA ASN A 55 -3.71 -7.12 -10.48
C ASN A 55 -5.24 -7.35 -10.55
N THR A 56 -5.68 -8.02 -11.61
CA THR A 56 -7.09 -8.33 -11.90
C THR A 56 -7.52 -9.74 -11.44
N ARG A 57 -6.66 -10.46 -10.69
CA ARG A 57 -6.97 -11.83 -10.22
C ARG A 57 -8.20 -11.82 -9.31
N GLN A 58 -9.07 -12.81 -9.49
CA GLN A 58 -10.40 -12.85 -8.83
C GLN A 58 -10.57 -14.01 -7.87
N ALA A 59 -9.59 -14.92 -7.77
CA ALA A 59 -9.65 -16.06 -6.88
C ALA A 59 -8.35 -16.23 -6.09
N ILE A 60 -8.45 -16.77 -4.87
CA ILE A 60 -7.32 -16.89 -3.94
C ILE A 60 -6.34 -17.97 -4.41
N ASP A 61 -6.86 -19.04 -5.02
CA ASP A 61 -6.09 -20.13 -5.61
C ASP A 61 -5.25 -19.70 -6.82
N GLU A 62 -5.60 -18.58 -7.46
CA GLU A 62 -4.82 -17.96 -8.54
C GLU A 62 -3.70 -17.04 -8.02
N MET A 63 -3.64 -16.78 -6.72
CA MET A 63 -2.70 -15.81 -6.15
C MET A 63 -1.31 -16.41 -6.01
N PRO A 64 -0.29 -15.87 -6.71
CA PRO A 64 1.09 -16.20 -6.39
C PRO A 64 1.48 -15.52 -5.06
N ASP A 65 2.72 -15.77 -4.63
CA ASP A 65 3.28 -15.08 -3.46
C ASP A 65 3.17 -13.55 -3.60
N ARG A 66 2.94 -12.84 -2.49
CA ARG A 66 2.79 -11.38 -2.48
C ARG A 66 4.00 -10.66 -3.09
N CYS A 67 5.20 -11.19 -2.92
CA CYS A 67 6.41 -10.65 -3.54
C CYS A 67 6.33 -10.71 -5.06
N ILE A 68 5.76 -11.79 -5.61
CA ILE A 68 5.57 -11.96 -7.06
C ILE A 68 4.57 -10.92 -7.57
N GLU A 69 3.43 -10.75 -6.90
CA GLU A 69 2.42 -9.75 -7.32
C GLU A 69 2.98 -8.33 -7.33
N ILE A 70 3.72 -7.97 -6.28
CA ILE A 70 4.37 -6.66 -6.17
C ILE A 70 5.42 -6.51 -7.28
N LYS A 71 6.26 -7.52 -7.50
CA LYS A 71 7.27 -7.48 -8.56
C LYS A 71 6.64 -7.32 -9.94
N GLU A 72 5.60 -8.09 -10.25
CA GLU A 72 4.85 -7.98 -11.51
C GLU A 72 4.32 -6.56 -11.70
N TRP A 73 3.72 -5.95 -10.67
CA TRP A 73 3.22 -4.58 -10.76
C TRP A 73 4.36 -3.57 -10.97
N VAL A 74 5.49 -3.73 -10.27
CA VAL A 74 6.65 -2.85 -10.42
C VAL A 74 7.24 -2.94 -11.83
N ASP A 75 7.40 -4.15 -12.36
CA ASP A 75 7.95 -4.36 -13.69
C ASP A 75 7.08 -3.70 -14.78
N ASN A 76 5.75 -3.77 -14.64
CA ASN A 76 4.81 -3.24 -15.62
C ASN A 76 4.52 -1.73 -15.47
N PHE A 77 4.48 -1.23 -14.23
CA PHE A 77 3.99 0.13 -13.93
C PHE A 77 4.92 0.95 -13.04
N GLY A 78 5.73 0.30 -12.21
CA GLY A 78 6.60 0.96 -11.23
C GLY A 78 7.93 1.45 -11.79
N THR A 79 8.39 0.93 -12.93
CA THR A 79 9.64 1.36 -13.59
C THR A 79 9.61 2.85 -13.89
N GLY A 80 10.60 3.60 -13.37
CA GLY A 80 10.69 5.06 -13.53
C GLY A 80 9.70 5.86 -12.67
N ARG A 81 8.89 5.22 -11.82
CA ARG A 81 7.96 5.90 -10.90
C ARG A 81 8.46 5.90 -9.46
N GLN A 82 8.06 6.93 -8.72
CA GLN A 82 8.18 6.95 -7.26
C GLN A 82 7.00 6.22 -6.64
N PHE A 83 7.30 5.24 -5.78
CA PHE A 83 6.30 4.47 -5.06
C PHE A 83 6.89 4.00 -3.74
N VAL A 84 6.01 3.68 -2.79
CA VAL A 84 6.38 3.04 -1.53
C VAL A 84 5.48 1.84 -1.29
N ILE A 85 6.06 0.74 -0.82
CA ILE A 85 5.33 -0.45 -0.39
C ILE A 85 5.21 -0.39 1.13
N ILE A 86 3.98 -0.40 1.63
CA ILE A 86 3.66 -0.41 3.06
C ILE A 86 2.92 -1.70 3.36
N ASP A 87 3.50 -2.54 4.22
CA ASP A 87 2.91 -3.82 4.62
C ASP A 87 3.43 -4.22 6.01
N ASP A 88 2.66 -4.98 6.77
CA ASP A 88 3.08 -5.57 8.04
C ASP A 88 3.59 -7.01 7.89
N ASP A 89 3.36 -7.63 6.74
CA ASP A 89 3.83 -8.99 6.45
C ASP A 89 5.34 -9.02 6.22
N LEU A 90 6.06 -9.89 6.95
CA LEU A 90 7.51 -10.06 6.78
C LEU A 90 7.86 -10.85 5.52
N SER A 91 6.91 -11.50 4.86
CA SER A 91 7.14 -12.22 3.59
C SER A 91 7.73 -11.29 2.52
N ILE A 92 7.36 -10.00 2.52
CA ILE A 92 7.90 -9.00 1.59
C ILE A 92 9.38 -8.64 1.83
N ASN A 93 10.05 -9.28 2.81
CA ASN A 93 11.51 -9.25 3.00
C ASN A 93 12.31 -9.90 1.87
N SER A 94 11.66 -10.79 1.12
CA SER A 94 12.29 -11.51 0.01
C SER A 94 12.26 -10.74 -1.32
N LEU A 95 11.75 -9.49 -1.32
CA LEU A 95 11.83 -8.61 -2.49
C LEU A 95 13.29 -8.32 -2.88
N LEU A 96 13.55 -8.28 -4.20
CA LEU A 96 14.87 -7.97 -4.77
C LEU A 96 15.37 -6.59 -4.29
N SER A 97 16.69 -6.40 -4.29
CA SER A 97 17.37 -5.19 -3.78
C SER A 97 16.74 -3.90 -4.26
N ASP A 98 16.40 -3.84 -5.54
CA ASP A 98 16.00 -2.60 -6.22
C ASP A 98 14.59 -2.13 -5.81
N ILE A 99 13.78 -3.03 -5.25
CA ILE A 99 12.44 -2.74 -4.69
C ILE A 99 12.51 -2.55 -3.18
N LYS A 100 13.51 -3.18 -2.53
CA LYS A 100 13.64 -3.25 -1.07
C LYS A 100 13.79 -1.88 -0.43
N ASP A 101 14.47 -0.95 -1.10
CA ASP A 101 14.68 0.41 -0.59
C ASP A 101 13.39 1.25 -0.60
N LYS A 102 12.41 0.88 -1.42
CA LYS A 102 11.10 1.53 -1.52
C LYS A 102 10.07 0.97 -0.54
N ARG A 103 10.51 0.29 0.52
CA ARG A 103 9.62 -0.43 1.44
C ARG A 103 9.64 0.14 2.85
N VAL A 104 8.46 0.18 3.45
CA VAL A 104 8.23 0.49 4.86
C VAL A 104 7.44 -0.65 5.50
N THR A 105 8.09 -1.42 6.36
CA THR A 105 7.43 -2.51 7.09
C THR A 105 6.82 -1.97 8.38
N THR A 106 5.52 -2.18 8.57
CA THR A 106 4.81 -1.78 9.79
C THR A 106 4.72 -2.95 10.78
N LYS A 107 4.41 -2.68 12.04
CA LYS A 107 4.17 -3.75 13.04
C LYS A 107 2.67 -4.05 13.08
N SER A 108 2.24 -5.30 12.93
CA SER A 108 0.81 -5.68 12.85
C SER A 108 -0.07 -5.10 13.96
N MET A 109 0.46 -5.01 15.19
CA MET A 109 -0.28 -4.48 16.35
C MET A 109 -0.33 -2.94 16.44
N ILE A 110 0.48 -2.24 15.65
CA ILE A 110 0.60 -0.77 15.66
C ILE A 110 0.05 -0.19 14.34
N GLY A 111 0.33 -0.83 13.20
CA GLY A 111 0.06 -0.31 11.88
C GLY A 111 1.00 0.83 11.48
N LEU A 112 0.52 1.72 10.61
CA LEU A 112 1.28 2.86 10.12
C LEU A 112 1.47 3.93 11.22
N ASP A 113 2.62 3.91 11.89
CA ASP A 113 3.01 4.92 12.89
C ASP A 113 3.75 6.12 12.27
N ASP A 114 4.14 7.07 13.11
CA ASP A 114 4.69 8.37 12.67
C ASP A 114 6.06 8.20 12.00
N GLU A 115 6.87 7.25 12.48
CA GLU A 115 8.17 6.92 11.91
C GLU A 115 8.01 6.28 10.52
N CYS A 116 7.13 5.29 10.41
CA CYS A 116 6.81 4.65 9.14
C CYS A 116 6.24 5.65 8.12
N THR A 117 5.38 6.56 8.58
CA THR A 117 4.78 7.61 7.75
C THR A 117 5.83 8.56 7.21
N GLU A 118 6.72 9.06 8.08
CA GLU A 118 7.80 9.96 7.69
C GLU A 118 8.73 9.29 6.66
N ARG A 119 9.08 8.01 6.89
CA ARG A 119 9.89 7.25 5.94
C ARG A 119 9.19 7.07 4.59
N ALA A 120 7.89 6.77 4.58
CA ALA A 120 7.12 6.63 3.35
C ALA A 120 7.04 7.95 2.56
N ILE A 121 6.86 9.08 3.25
CA ILE A 121 6.88 10.41 2.63
C ILE A 121 8.23 10.70 1.98
N ARG A 122 9.35 10.38 2.64
CA ARG A 122 10.69 10.58 2.09
C ARG A 122 10.92 9.78 0.81
N ILE A 123 10.55 8.50 0.82
CA ILE A 123 10.64 7.62 -0.35
C ILE A 123 9.84 8.23 -1.52
N LEU A 124 8.59 8.66 -1.29
CA LEU A 124 7.75 9.22 -2.33
C LEU A 124 8.23 10.58 -2.85
N LYS A 125 8.86 11.40 -2.00
CA LYS A 125 9.45 12.70 -2.38
C LYS A 125 10.86 12.57 -2.97
N GLY A 126 11.48 11.39 -2.91
CA GLY A 126 12.82 11.12 -3.44
C GLY A 126 13.96 11.69 -2.59
N TYR A 127 13.77 11.80 -1.27
CA TYR A 127 14.79 12.21 -0.30
C TYR A 127 15.62 11.03 0.23
#